data_AF-A0A367K527-F1
#
_entry.id   AF-A0A367K527-F1
#
_cell.length_a   1.000
_cell.length_b   1.000
_cell.length_c   1.000
_cell.angle_alpha   90.00
_cell.angle_beta   90.00
_cell.angle_gamma   90.00
#
_symmetry.space_group_name_H-M   'P 1'
#
loop_
_entity.id
_entity.type
_entity.pdbx_description
1 polymer ?
#
loop_
_entity_poly.entity_id
_entity_poly.type
_entity_poly.pdbx_seq_one_letter_code
_entity_poly.pdbx_strand_id
1 'polypeptide(L)'
;MSYCFQPVFRLYSYLSNARLTTTAIILSVLTYLIVVRRLRYKNLNLIRKRYPSPDQVLVDPAAAQFIYTITACKEFPYLFEKALELALFKTYIVPSISKLLVATKQFSQDPGRRAEDTALLLAEVVNAFGRIDAKLSVCPDTSLSEIQRQWDRAREALDRINEIHGRYNISNGDYLYTLALFIVEPVEWINKYEWRKLDEREINAIFKVWYDVGVSMNIKDIPSNFKEMQDFYEHYAEENVRNASTNWAVAAPTLQYLLNGLPICIANRLLKGVIYFLPSVLHPRDAAALNLPVENKTCTRILETSLFTRAFFIRHCMLPRQRLVLRTSFDVNQEGKNVPGYFANGVYIYKKGYRISELGPSDHSRKASGRCPFS
;
A
#
# COMPACT_ATOMS: atom_id res chain seq x y z
N MET A 1 -28.28 -70.36 19.47
CA MET A 1 -28.29 -69.51 18.26
C MET A 1 -27.93 -68.05 18.57
N SER A 2 -26.88 -67.76 19.37
CA SER A 2 -26.67 -66.39 19.88
C SER A 2 -25.27 -65.81 19.64
N TYR A 3 -24.41 -66.47 18.86
CA TYR A 3 -23.02 -66.03 18.64
C TYR A 3 -22.75 -65.37 17.27
N CYS A 4 -23.75 -65.21 16.40
CA CYS A 4 -23.54 -64.68 15.05
C CYS A 4 -23.75 -63.15 14.89
N PHE A 5 -24.27 -62.44 15.91
CA PHE A 5 -24.69 -61.03 15.76
C PHE A 5 -23.73 -59.97 16.35
N GLN A 6 -22.73 -60.36 17.16
CA GLN A 6 -21.78 -59.41 17.76
C GLN A 6 -20.88 -58.63 16.77
N PRO A 7 -20.31 -59.23 15.70
CA PRO A 7 -19.48 -58.47 14.77
C PRO A 7 -20.28 -57.47 13.93
N VAL A 8 -21.54 -57.79 13.60
CA VAL A 8 -22.45 -56.90 12.86
C VAL A 8 -22.82 -55.67 13.69
N PHE A 9 -23.09 -55.84 14.99
CA PHE A 9 -23.38 -54.73 15.91
C PHE A 9 -22.18 -53.80 16.14
N ARG A 10 -20.95 -54.34 16.21
CA ARG A 10 -19.72 -53.54 16.30
C ARG A 10 -19.44 -52.78 14.99
N LEU A 11 -19.67 -53.41 13.84
CA LEU A 11 -19.53 -52.74 12.55
C LEU A 11 -20.58 -51.63 12.36
N TYR A 12 -21.83 -51.86 12.77
CA TYR A 12 -22.91 -50.87 12.71
C TYR A 12 -22.66 -49.67 13.65
N SER A 13 -22.21 -49.92 14.88
CA SER A 13 -21.81 -48.85 15.82
C SER A 13 -20.60 -48.07 15.32
N TYR A 14 -19.61 -48.72 14.71
CA TYR A 14 -18.47 -48.04 14.09
C TYR A 14 -18.89 -47.19 12.88
N LEU A 15 -19.72 -47.72 11.99
CA LEU A 15 -20.24 -47.01 10.82
C LEU A 15 -21.15 -45.83 11.21
N SER A 16 -21.96 -45.98 12.26
CA SER A 16 -22.80 -44.87 12.78
C SER A 16 -21.98 -43.79 13.47
N ASN A 17 -20.96 -44.15 14.27
CA ASN A 17 -20.02 -43.19 14.86
C ASN A 17 -19.18 -42.47 13.79
N ALA A 18 -18.74 -43.18 12.74
CA ALA A 18 -18.04 -42.59 11.60
C ALA A 18 -18.94 -41.61 10.83
N ARG A 19 -20.21 -41.96 10.61
CA ARG A 19 -21.21 -41.05 10.01
C ARG A 19 -21.46 -39.82 10.87
N LEU A 20 -21.66 -39.98 12.18
CA LEU A 20 -21.86 -38.87 13.12
C LEU A 20 -20.65 -37.92 13.13
N THR A 21 -19.43 -38.48 13.17
CA THR A 21 -18.18 -37.69 13.11
C THR A 21 -18.06 -36.94 11.79
N THR A 22 -18.33 -37.61 10.67
CA THR A 22 -18.29 -36.99 9.33
C THR A 22 -19.31 -35.85 9.22
N THR A 23 -20.54 -36.07 9.68
CA THR A 23 -21.59 -35.04 9.69
C THR A 23 -21.18 -33.85 10.57
N ALA A 24 -20.63 -34.09 11.76
CA ALA A 24 -20.16 -33.02 12.65
C ALA A 24 -19.03 -32.19 12.02
N ILE A 25 -18.07 -32.83 11.33
CA ILE A 25 -16.99 -32.14 10.60
C ILE A 25 -17.58 -31.28 9.49
N ILE A 26 -18.47 -31.83 8.66
CA ILE A 26 -19.12 -31.10 7.55
C ILE A 26 -19.88 -29.88 8.10
N LEU A 27 -20.69 -30.06 9.15
CA LEU A 27 -21.44 -28.96 9.77
C LEU A 27 -20.51 -27.89 10.35
N SER A 28 -19.41 -28.29 10.97
CA SER A 28 -18.41 -27.35 11.52
C SER A 28 -17.75 -26.53 10.42
N VAL A 29 -17.34 -27.19 9.32
CA VAL A 29 -16.74 -26.51 8.15
C VAL A 29 -17.75 -25.57 7.51
N LEU A 30 -18.99 -26.01 7.25
CA LEU A 30 -20.03 -25.16 6.68
C LEU A 30 -20.34 -23.95 7.57
N THR A 31 -20.45 -24.16 8.87
CA THR A 31 -20.66 -23.09 9.85
C THR A 31 -19.51 -22.09 9.81
N TYR A 32 -18.26 -22.58 9.82
CA TYR A 32 -17.09 -21.73 9.72
C TYR A 32 -17.08 -20.89 8.43
N LEU A 33 -17.35 -21.52 7.27
CA LEU A 33 -17.40 -20.82 5.98
C LEU A 33 -18.50 -19.75 5.94
N ILE A 34 -19.67 -20.00 6.55
CA ILE A 34 -20.76 -19.02 6.67
C ILE A 34 -20.32 -17.85 7.56
N VAL A 35 -19.69 -18.13 8.71
CA VAL A 35 -19.18 -17.11 9.63
C VAL A 35 -18.11 -16.25 8.95
N VAL A 36 -17.11 -16.86 8.32
CA VAL A 36 -16.06 -16.16 7.57
C VAL A 36 -16.67 -15.28 6.49
N ARG A 37 -17.59 -15.81 5.68
CA ARG A 37 -18.28 -15.04 4.64
C ARG A 37 -19.03 -13.85 5.21
N ARG A 38 -19.83 -14.04 6.27
CA ARG A 38 -20.59 -12.93 6.88
C ARG A 38 -19.68 -11.85 7.44
N LEU A 39 -18.62 -12.24 8.15
CA LEU A 39 -17.69 -11.30 8.77
C LEU A 39 -16.84 -10.56 7.73
N ARG A 40 -16.38 -11.25 6.67
CA ARG A 40 -15.61 -10.64 5.55
C ARG A 40 -16.38 -9.53 4.84
N TYR A 41 -17.68 -9.70 4.64
CA TYR A 41 -18.51 -8.69 3.98
C TYR A 41 -19.13 -7.68 4.95
N LYS A 42 -18.85 -7.77 6.26
CA LYS A 42 -19.43 -6.88 7.28
C LYS A 42 -19.12 -5.41 7.00
N ASN A 43 -17.86 -5.08 6.74
CA ASN A 43 -17.42 -3.70 6.51
C ASN A 43 -17.98 -3.14 5.20
N LEU A 44 -17.95 -3.92 4.11
CA LEU A 44 -18.54 -3.51 2.84
C LEU A 44 -20.06 -3.26 2.98
N ASN A 45 -20.78 -4.15 3.64
CA ASN A 45 -22.22 -3.98 3.86
C ASN A 45 -22.53 -2.77 4.75
N LEU A 46 -21.68 -2.47 5.74
CA LEU A 46 -21.78 -1.26 6.55
C LEU A 46 -21.60 -0.01 5.69
N ILE A 47 -20.57 0.03 4.83
CA ILE A 47 -20.30 1.15 3.91
C ILE A 47 -21.51 1.37 2.99
N ARG A 48 -22.00 0.30 2.34
CA ARG A 48 -23.16 0.36 1.43
C ARG A 48 -24.43 0.86 2.13
N LYS A 49 -24.66 0.42 3.37
CA LYS A 49 -25.81 0.85 4.17
C LYS A 49 -25.70 2.31 4.60
N ARG A 50 -24.50 2.76 5.00
CA ARG A 50 -24.27 4.13 5.50
C ARG A 50 -24.22 5.17 4.39
N TYR A 51 -23.73 4.80 3.22
CA TYR A 51 -23.58 5.67 2.06
C TYR A 51 -24.27 5.05 0.83
N PRO A 52 -25.60 5.16 0.69
CA PRO A 52 -26.36 4.49 -0.38
C PRO A 52 -25.97 4.94 -1.79
N SER A 53 -25.61 6.21 -1.98
CA SER A 53 -25.06 6.71 -3.24
C SER A 53 -23.52 6.65 -3.23
N PRO A 54 -22.87 6.06 -4.25
CA PRO A 54 -21.42 6.07 -4.35
C PRO A 54 -20.78 7.46 -4.47
N ASP A 55 -21.50 8.41 -5.08
CA ASP A 55 -21.01 9.77 -5.31
C ASP A 55 -20.99 10.63 -4.06
N GLN A 56 -21.76 10.25 -3.02
CA GLN A 56 -21.75 10.94 -1.74
C GLN A 56 -20.33 11.04 -1.16
N VAL A 57 -19.50 10.03 -1.41
CA VAL A 57 -18.11 9.96 -0.94
C VAL A 57 -17.24 11.07 -1.56
N LEU A 58 -17.55 11.53 -2.77
CA LEU A 58 -16.75 12.54 -3.48
C LEU A 58 -16.94 13.95 -2.89
N VAL A 59 -18.07 14.19 -2.21
CA VAL A 59 -18.42 15.51 -1.63
C VAL A 59 -18.37 15.55 -0.10
N ASP A 60 -18.22 14.39 0.55
CA ASP A 60 -18.10 14.26 2.01
C ASP A 60 -16.69 13.76 2.38
N PRO A 61 -15.75 14.66 2.73
CA PRO A 61 -14.39 14.28 3.12
C PRO A 61 -14.34 13.31 4.32
N ALA A 62 -15.29 13.40 5.26
CA ALA A 62 -15.33 12.50 6.40
C ALA A 62 -15.73 11.08 5.98
N ALA A 63 -16.69 10.95 5.06
CA ALA A 63 -17.02 9.68 4.44
C ALA A 63 -15.84 9.09 3.66
N ALA A 64 -15.16 9.90 2.85
CA ALA A 64 -13.98 9.48 2.10
C ALA A 64 -12.88 8.96 3.02
N GLN A 65 -12.51 9.71 4.07
CA GLN A 65 -11.49 9.32 5.04
C GLN A 65 -11.87 8.03 5.80
N PHE A 66 -13.13 7.89 6.19
CA PHE A 66 -13.63 6.66 6.85
C PHE A 66 -13.50 5.44 5.93
N ILE A 67 -14.01 5.53 4.70
CA ILE A 67 -14.01 4.42 3.75
C ILE A 67 -12.57 4.10 3.34
N TYR A 68 -11.76 5.11 3.03
CA TYR A 68 -10.34 4.95 2.74
C TYR A 68 -9.60 4.21 3.86
N THR A 69 -9.80 4.62 5.12
CA THR A 69 -9.17 3.97 6.27
C THR A 69 -9.58 2.49 6.38
N ILE A 70 -10.85 2.16 6.18
CA ILE A 70 -11.31 0.77 6.20
C ILE A 70 -10.69 -0.01 5.03
N THR A 71 -10.72 0.52 3.82
CA THR A 71 -10.21 -0.15 2.62
C THR A 71 -8.68 -0.34 2.69
N ALA A 72 -7.93 0.74 2.91
CA ALA A 72 -6.47 0.75 2.85
C ALA A 72 -5.82 0.23 4.15
N CYS A 73 -6.38 0.47 5.33
CA CYS A 73 -5.73 0.09 6.59
C CYS A 73 -6.32 -1.17 7.23
N LYS A 74 -7.47 -1.68 6.77
CA LYS A 74 -8.14 -2.84 7.39
C LYS A 74 -8.39 -4.00 6.44
N GLU A 75 -9.02 -3.73 5.30
CA GLU A 75 -9.47 -4.74 4.34
C GLU A 75 -8.32 -5.26 3.49
N PHE A 76 -7.51 -4.36 2.91
CA PHE A 76 -6.46 -4.68 1.95
C PHE A 76 -5.07 -4.10 2.27
N PRO A 77 -4.64 -3.97 3.55
CA PRO A 77 -3.43 -3.21 3.89
C PRO A 77 -2.16 -3.72 3.23
N TYR A 78 -2.03 -5.04 3.08
CA TYR A 78 -0.85 -5.63 2.46
C TYR A 78 -0.73 -5.24 0.98
N LEU A 79 -1.76 -5.47 0.18
CA LEU A 79 -1.65 -5.21 -1.26
C LEU A 79 -1.71 -3.72 -1.59
N PHE A 80 -2.42 -2.93 -0.77
CA PHE A 80 -2.38 -1.48 -0.86
C PHE A 80 -0.96 -0.95 -0.67
N GLU A 81 -0.26 -1.38 0.40
CA GLU A 81 1.13 -1.01 0.66
C GLU A 81 2.07 -1.47 -0.48
N LYS A 82 1.93 -2.71 -0.98
CA LYS A 82 2.77 -3.22 -2.07
C LYS A 82 2.52 -2.51 -3.41
N ALA A 83 1.27 -2.14 -3.71
CA ALA A 83 0.96 -1.32 -4.86
C ALA A 83 1.61 0.06 -4.77
N LEU A 84 1.63 0.68 -3.57
CA LEU A 84 2.32 1.97 -3.37
C LEU A 84 3.84 1.87 -3.48
N GLU A 85 4.46 0.80 -2.97
CA GLU A 85 5.89 0.54 -3.16
C GLU A 85 6.24 0.45 -4.67
N LEU A 86 5.38 -0.22 -5.46
CA LEU A 86 5.55 -0.31 -6.90
C LEU A 86 5.28 1.02 -7.62
N ALA A 87 4.26 1.76 -7.19
CA ALA A 87 3.90 3.08 -7.70
C ALA A 87 5.10 4.04 -7.63
N LEU A 88 5.82 4.06 -6.51
CA LEU A 88 7.06 4.84 -6.38
C LEU A 88 8.11 4.44 -7.42
N PHE A 89 8.25 3.14 -7.70
CA PHE A 89 9.18 2.65 -8.71
C PHE A 89 8.81 3.12 -10.14
N LYS A 90 7.52 3.33 -10.43
CA LYS A 90 7.04 3.88 -11.72
C LYS A 90 7.37 5.36 -11.92
N THR A 91 7.79 6.08 -10.89
CA THR A 91 8.34 7.43 -11.06
C THR A 91 9.77 7.38 -11.65
N TYR A 92 10.48 6.26 -11.51
CA TYR A 92 11.86 6.12 -11.96
C TYR A 92 12.01 5.95 -13.47
N ILE A 93 10.91 5.64 -14.15
CA ILE A 93 10.86 5.36 -15.60
C ILE A 93 10.44 6.58 -16.43
N VAL A 94 10.25 7.72 -15.76
CA VAL A 94 9.98 9.01 -16.38
C VAL A 94 11.26 9.85 -16.32
N PRO A 95 11.95 10.13 -17.45
CA PRO A 95 13.25 10.80 -17.43
C PRO A 95 13.32 12.15 -16.71
N SER A 96 12.28 12.99 -16.75
CA SER A 96 12.26 14.26 -16.00
C SER A 96 12.34 14.02 -14.50
N ILE A 97 11.56 13.05 -14.00
CA ILE A 97 11.57 12.65 -12.59
C ILE A 97 12.87 11.92 -12.25
N SER A 98 13.29 10.92 -13.01
CA SER A 98 14.47 10.10 -12.67
C SER A 98 15.77 10.92 -12.68
N LYS A 99 15.92 11.89 -13.60
CA LYS A 99 17.04 12.85 -13.58
C LYS A 99 17.07 13.66 -12.28
N LEU A 100 15.91 14.16 -11.84
CA LEU A 100 15.81 14.91 -10.59
C LEU A 100 16.17 14.03 -9.40
N LEU A 101 15.62 12.82 -9.30
CA LEU A 101 15.89 11.91 -8.19
C LEU A 101 17.37 11.52 -8.11
N VAL A 102 18.03 11.26 -9.25
CA VAL A 102 19.49 11.03 -9.31
C VAL A 102 20.25 12.25 -8.82
N ALA A 103 19.87 13.46 -9.25
CA ALA A 103 20.54 14.70 -8.84
C ALA A 103 20.47 14.95 -7.32
N THR A 104 19.40 14.52 -6.65
CA THR A 104 19.28 14.64 -5.18
C THR A 104 20.28 13.78 -4.39
N LYS A 105 20.85 12.74 -5.03
CA LYS A 105 21.73 11.72 -4.42
C LYS A 105 21.14 10.94 -3.25
N GLN A 106 19.87 11.16 -2.88
CA GLN A 106 19.27 10.51 -1.71
C GLN A 106 19.18 8.99 -1.88
N PHE A 107 18.82 8.52 -3.08
CA PHE A 107 18.72 7.09 -3.37
C PHE A 107 20.09 6.40 -3.42
N SER A 108 21.14 7.09 -3.85
CA SER A 108 22.48 6.48 -3.89
C SER A 108 23.21 6.53 -2.55
N GLN A 109 22.89 7.51 -1.68
CA GLN A 109 23.53 7.67 -0.37
C GLN A 109 22.82 6.91 0.74
N ASP A 110 21.49 7.04 0.85
CA ASP A 110 20.70 6.39 1.91
C ASP A 110 19.30 5.98 1.38
N PRO A 111 19.23 4.96 0.50
CA PRO A 111 17.97 4.51 -0.09
C PRO A 111 16.98 4.02 0.97
N GLY A 112 17.48 3.45 2.07
CA GLY A 112 16.66 2.97 3.18
C GLY A 112 15.91 4.08 3.88
N ARG A 113 16.64 5.13 4.30
CA ARG A 113 16.01 6.31 4.91
C ARG A 113 15.12 7.04 3.92
N ARG A 114 15.54 7.15 2.66
CA ARG A 114 14.73 7.81 1.62
C ARG A 114 13.37 7.11 1.42
N ALA A 115 13.34 5.78 1.46
CA ALA A 115 12.09 5.02 1.37
C ALA A 115 11.24 5.17 2.63
N GLU A 116 11.86 5.05 3.81
CA GLU A 116 11.18 5.15 5.11
C GLU A 116 10.56 6.55 5.33
N ASP A 117 11.30 7.62 5.01
CA ASP A 117 10.84 9.00 5.15
C ASP A 117 9.61 9.26 4.29
N THR A 118 9.57 8.73 3.07
CA THR A 118 8.39 8.85 2.20
C THR A 118 7.22 8.06 2.74
N ALA A 119 7.43 6.80 3.13
CA ALA A 119 6.36 5.99 3.69
C ALA A 119 5.74 6.65 4.94
N LEU A 120 6.56 7.22 5.82
CA LEU A 120 6.10 7.92 7.03
C LEU A 120 5.40 9.24 6.70
N LEU A 121 5.95 10.09 5.81
CA LEU A 121 5.30 11.34 5.42
C LEU A 121 3.92 11.09 4.81
N LEU A 122 3.82 10.16 3.86
CA LEU A 122 2.54 9.81 3.24
C LEU A 122 1.56 9.26 4.29
N ALA A 123 2.01 8.36 5.17
CA ALA A 123 1.19 7.81 6.23
C ALA A 123 0.74 8.88 7.25
N GLU A 124 1.57 9.88 7.57
CA GLU A 124 1.18 10.97 8.46
C GLU A 124 0.03 11.80 7.88
N VAL A 125 0.09 12.09 6.57
CA VAL A 125 -0.94 12.82 5.81
C VAL A 125 -2.27 12.07 5.80
N VAL A 126 -2.28 10.79 5.41
CA VAL A 126 -3.54 10.07 5.15
C VAL A 126 -4.12 9.31 6.35
N ASN A 127 -3.35 9.05 7.42
CA ASN A 127 -3.82 8.20 8.52
C ASN A 127 -4.39 8.95 9.73
N ALA A 128 -4.54 10.28 9.69
CA ALA A 128 -5.06 11.04 10.83
C ALA A 128 -6.42 10.50 11.31
N PHE A 129 -7.37 10.29 10.38
CA PHE A 129 -8.66 9.68 10.70
C PHE A 129 -8.50 8.30 11.34
N GLY A 130 -7.71 7.41 10.73
CA GLY A 130 -7.50 6.06 11.26
C GLY A 130 -6.84 6.04 12.64
N ARG A 131 -5.90 6.95 12.92
CA ARG A 131 -5.31 7.10 14.26
C ARG A 131 -6.37 7.51 15.29
N ILE A 132 -7.21 8.49 14.94
CA ILE A 132 -8.30 8.98 15.80
C ILE A 132 -9.32 7.88 16.07
N ASP A 133 -9.82 7.21 15.02
CA ASP A 133 -10.82 6.12 15.12
C ASP A 133 -10.29 4.96 15.98
N ALA A 134 -9.03 4.54 15.76
CA ALA A 134 -8.40 3.51 16.58
C ALA A 134 -8.31 3.92 18.06
N LYS A 135 -7.92 5.18 18.35
CA LYS A 135 -7.83 5.68 19.73
C LYS A 135 -9.20 5.74 20.40
N LEU A 136 -10.20 6.31 19.74
CA LEU A 136 -11.57 6.43 20.27
C LEU A 136 -12.22 5.08 20.54
N SER A 137 -11.87 4.04 19.78
CA SER A 137 -12.36 2.68 20.03
C SER A 137 -11.88 2.07 21.36
N VAL A 138 -10.79 2.58 21.93
CA VAL A 138 -10.21 2.12 23.20
C VAL A 138 -10.41 3.14 24.32
N CYS A 139 -10.33 4.43 24.01
CA CYS A 139 -10.46 5.55 24.93
C CYS A 139 -11.49 6.54 24.39
N PRO A 140 -12.81 6.31 24.61
CA PRO A 140 -13.86 7.19 24.09
C PRO A 140 -13.77 8.63 24.61
N ASP A 141 -13.22 8.83 25.81
CA ASP A 141 -13.07 10.13 26.47
C ASP A 141 -11.81 10.90 26.02
N THR A 142 -11.19 10.51 24.91
CA THR A 142 -10.01 11.22 24.35
C THR A 142 -10.35 12.68 24.11
N SER A 143 -9.49 13.59 24.59
CA SER A 143 -9.79 15.02 24.57
C SER A 143 -9.83 15.59 23.14
N LEU A 144 -10.65 16.64 22.93
CA LEU A 144 -10.72 17.34 21.64
C LEU A 144 -9.35 17.91 21.22
N SER A 145 -8.52 18.35 22.17
CA SER A 145 -7.16 18.81 21.90
C SER A 145 -6.25 17.70 21.35
N GLU A 146 -6.38 16.48 21.87
CA GLU A 146 -5.59 15.35 21.37
C GLU A 146 -6.04 14.90 19.98
N ILE A 147 -7.35 14.98 19.70
CA ILE A 147 -7.92 14.74 18.37
C ILE A 147 -7.42 15.80 17.39
N GLN A 148 -7.49 17.08 17.77
CA GLN A 148 -7.04 18.19 16.92
C GLN A 148 -5.56 18.06 16.57
N ARG A 149 -4.72 17.66 17.54
CA ARG A 149 -3.29 17.40 17.31
C ARG A 149 -3.03 16.38 16.20
N GLN A 150 -3.89 15.37 16.02
CA GLN A 150 -3.68 14.39 14.94
C GLN A 150 -3.93 14.97 13.55
N TRP A 151 -4.86 15.93 13.44
CA TRP A 151 -5.09 16.67 12.20
C TRP A 151 -3.98 17.70 11.95
N ASP A 152 -3.47 18.34 13.01
CA ASP A 152 -2.31 19.22 12.91
C ASP A 152 -1.09 18.47 12.40
N ARG A 153 -0.85 17.23 12.89
CA ARG A 153 0.22 16.35 12.40
C ARG A 153 0.09 16.04 10.90
N ALA A 154 -1.12 15.78 10.41
CA ALA A 154 -1.32 15.54 8.97
C ALA A 154 -1.00 16.79 8.13
N ARG A 155 -1.38 17.98 8.61
CA ARG A 155 -1.02 19.25 7.97
C ARG A 155 0.49 19.50 8.01
N GLU A 156 1.14 19.29 9.15
CA GLU A 156 2.60 19.43 9.28
C GLU A 156 3.34 18.54 8.28
N ALA A 157 2.88 17.29 8.08
CA ALA A 157 3.48 16.38 7.11
C ALA A 157 3.28 16.85 5.67
N LEU A 158 2.11 17.41 5.35
CA LEU A 158 1.81 17.97 4.04
C LEU A 158 2.65 19.22 3.75
N ASP A 159 2.78 20.11 4.73
CA ASP A 159 3.65 21.29 4.66
C ASP A 159 5.10 20.88 4.45
N ARG A 160 5.56 19.81 5.14
CA ARG A 160 6.90 19.26 4.95
C ARG A 160 7.10 18.69 3.54
N ILE A 161 6.11 18.01 2.97
CA ILE A 161 6.15 17.55 1.57
C ILE A 161 6.27 18.74 0.62
N ASN A 162 5.44 19.77 0.81
CA ASN A 162 5.46 21.00 0.01
C ASN A 162 6.81 21.73 0.12
N GLU A 163 7.39 21.79 1.32
CA GLU A 163 8.70 22.38 1.56
C GLU A 163 9.81 21.62 0.82
N ILE A 164 9.79 20.28 0.87
CA ILE A 164 10.79 19.44 0.18
C ILE A 164 10.66 19.60 -1.34
N HIS A 165 9.44 19.50 -1.87
CA HIS A 165 9.23 19.57 -3.31
C HIS A 165 9.38 20.98 -3.88
N GLY A 166 9.04 22.02 -3.12
CA GLY A 166 9.21 23.43 -3.50
C GLY A 166 10.68 23.86 -3.70
N ARG A 167 11.64 23.02 -3.31
CA ARG A 167 13.08 23.21 -3.59
C ARG A 167 13.46 22.89 -5.04
N TYR A 168 12.56 22.29 -5.81
CA TYR A 168 12.83 21.78 -7.15
C TYR A 168 11.80 22.28 -8.15
N ASN A 169 12.22 22.46 -9.40
CA ASN A 169 11.34 22.81 -10.51
C ASN A 169 10.69 21.55 -11.08
N ILE A 170 9.66 21.03 -10.40
CA ILE A 170 8.88 19.86 -10.83
C ILE A 170 7.71 20.34 -11.70
N SER A 171 7.52 19.72 -12.86
CA SER A 171 6.42 20.07 -13.76
C SER A 171 5.07 19.71 -13.13
N ASN A 172 3.99 20.42 -13.48
CA ASN A 172 2.64 20.05 -13.02
C ASN A 172 2.26 18.63 -13.49
N GLY A 173 2.63 18.24 -14.71
CA GLY A 173 2.38 16.91 -15.23
C GLY A 173 3.06 15.81 -14.41
N ASP A 174 4.31 16.03 -13.97
CA ASP A 174 5.05 15.07 -13.15
C ASP A 174 4.44 14.94 -11.75
N TYR A 175 3.99 16.06 -11.17
CA TYR A 175 3.22 16.06 -9.93
C TYR A 175 1.92 15.27 -10.07
N LEU A 176 1.14 15.57 -11.11
CA LEU A 176 -0.16 14.95 -11.34
C LEU A 176 -0.04 13.46 -11.66
N TYR A 177 0.98 13.05 -12.44
CA TYR A 177 1.29 11.64 -12.68
C TYR A 177 1.67 10.91 -11.39
N THR A 178 2.52 11.53 -10.56
CA THR A 178 2.88 10.96 -9.26
C THR A 178 1.67 10.83 -8.34
N LEU A 179 0.75 11.80 -8.37
CA LEU A 179 -0.52 11.73 -7.64
C LEU A 179 -1.41 10.58 -8.16
N ALA A 180 -1.55 10.47 -9.48
CA ALA A 180 -2.36 9.44 -10.13
C ALA A 180 -1.89 8.03 -9.77
N LEU A 181 -0.57 7.83 -9.64
CA LEU A 181 0.03 6.56 -9.21
C LEU A 181 -0.47 6.12 -7.81
N PHE A 182 -0.68 7.03 -6.86
CA PHE A 182 -1.24 6.70 -5.54
C PHE A 182 -2.73 6.32 -5.57
N ILE A 183 -3.43 6.64 -6.65
CA ILE A 183 -4.86 6.39 -6.84
C ILE A 183 -5.07 5.11 -7.66
N VAL A 184 -4.46 5.05 -8.84
CA VAL A 184 -4.71 4.02 -9.86
C VAL A 184 -4.06 2.69 -9.46
N GLU A 185 -2.79 2.68 -9.06
CA GLU A 185 -2.07 1.43 -8.78
C GLU A 185 -2.73 0.60 -7.67
N PRO A 186 -3.11 1.14 -6.50
CA PRO A 186 -3.81 0.35 -5.48
C PRO A 186 -5.14 -0.21 -5.98
N VAL A 187 -5.91 0.56 -6.74
CA VAL A 187 -7.21 0.12 -7.26
C VAL A 187 -7.03 -1.04 -8.24
N GLU A 188 -6.09 -0.93 -9.18
CA GLU A 188 -5.81 -1.99 -10.16
C GLU A 188 -5.29 -3.27 -9.51
N TRP A 189 -4.32 -3.16 -8.60
CA TRP A 189 -3.75 -4.29 -7.91
C TRP A 189 -4.78 -5.02 -7.05
N ILE A 190 -5.58 -4.30 -6.26
CA ILE A 190 -6.63 -4.90 -5.43
C ILE A 190 -7.68 -5.58 -6.32
N ASN A 191 -8.16 -4.90 -7.37
CA ASN A 191 -9.17 -5.49 -8.25
C ASN A 191 -8.68 -6.72 -9.01
N LYS A 192 -7.37 -6.85 -9.24
CA LYS A 192 -6.75 -8.00 -9.90
C LYS A 192 -6.46 -9.15 -8.92
N TYR A 193 -5.87 -8.87 -7.75
CA TYR A 193 -5.22 -9.89 -6.92
C TYR A 193 -5.75 -10.05 -5.50
N GLU A 194 -6.71 -9.24 -5.05
CA GLU A 194 -7.32 -9.41 -3.73
C GLU A 194 -8.57 -10.31 -3.74
N TRP A 195 -8.98 -10.73 -2.54
CA TRP A 195 -10.08 -11.67 -2.34
C TRP A 195 -11.46 -11.18 -2.84
N ARG A 196 -11.60 -9.88 -3.09
CA ARG A 196 -12.73 -9.26 -3.78
C ARG A 196 -12.28 -8.00 -4.52
N LYS A 197 -13.06 -7.60 -5.52
CA LYS A 197 -12.96 -6.26 -6.11
C LYS A 197 -13.43 -5.18 -5.13
N LEU A 198 -12.91 -3.98 -5.32
CA LEU A 198 -13.37 -2.77 -4.66
C LEU A 198 -14.80 -2.44 -5.10
N ASP A 199 -15.57 -1.92 -4.14
CA ASP A 199 -16.83 -1.26 -4.42
C ASP A 199 -16.57 0.17 -4.91
N GLU A 200 -17.51 0.73 -5.67
CA GLU A 200 -17.39 2.08 -6.21
C GLU A 200 -17.17 3.14 -5.12
N ARG A 201 -17.78 2.99 -3.93
CA ARG A 201 -17.49 3.86 -2.79
C ARG A 201 -16.02 3.84 -2.38
N GLU A 202 -15.40 2.67 -2.42
CA GLU A 202 -14.01 2.50 -2.00
C GLU A 202 -13.06 3.11 -3.03
N ILE A 203 -13.36 2.97 -4.32
CA ILE A 203 -12.65 3.64 -5.41
C ILE A 203 -12.77 5.16 -5.26
N ASN A 204 -14.00 5.67 -5.08
CA ASN A 204 -14.25 7.10 -4.88
C ASN A 204 -13.57 7.64 -3.61
N ALA A 205 -13.49 6.85 -2.54
CA ALA A 205 -12.79 7.24 -1.31
C ALA A 205 -11.28 7.36 -1.53
N ILE A 206 -10.66 6.39 -2.21
CA ILE A 206 -9.23 6.45 -2.57
C ILE A 206 -8.97 7.67 -3.44
N PHE A 207 -9.76 7.86 -4.50
CA PHE A 207 -9.65 9.02 -5.38
C PHE A 207 -9.80 10.33 -4.59
N LYS A 208 -10.83 10.48 -3.77
CA LYS A 208 -11.12 11.73 -3.06
C LYS A 208 -10.05 12.09 -2.03
N VAL A 209 -9.56 11.12 -1.24
CA VAL A 209 -8.51 11.38 -0.25
C VAL A 209 -7.25 11.91 -0.92
N TRP A 210 -6.81 11.29 -2.02
CA TRP A 210 -5.64 11.76 -2.76
C TRP A 210 -5.91 13.02 -3.57
N TYR A 211 -7.10 13.22 -4.11
CA TYR A 211 -7.51 14.48 -4.74
C TYR A 211 -7.30 15.65 -3.77
N ASP A 212 -7.77 15.52 -2.52
CA ASP A 212 -7.62 16.57 -1.50
C ASP A 212 -6.16 16.83 -1.13
N VAL A 213 -5.32 15.79 -1.11
CA VAL A 213 -3.86 15.94 -0.97
C VAL A 213 -3.29 16.73 -2.15
N GLY A 214 -3.66 16.37 -3.38
CA GLY A 214 -3.19 17.05 -4.59
C GLY A 214 -3.56 18.52 -4.64
N VAL A 215 -4.81 18.87 -4.28
CA VAL A 215 -5.27 20.26 -4.15
C VAL A 215 -4.43 21.02 -3.13
N SER A 216 -4.16 20.40 -1.98
CA SER A 216 -3.36 21.01 -0.90
C SER A 216 -1.87 21.14 -1.26
N MET A 217 -1.39 20.38 -2.23
CA MET A 217 -0.07 20.52 -2.85
C MET A 217 -0.06 21.51 -4.04
N ASN A 218 -1.18 22.20 -4.29
CA ASN A 218 -1.36 23.17 -5.37
C ASN A 218 -1.19 22.57 -6.78
N ILE A 219 -1.42 21.26 -6.94
CA ILE A 219 -1.42 20.58 -8.24
C ILE A 219 -2.61 21.06 -9.06
N LYS A 220 -2.39 21.36 -10.34
CA LYS A 220 -3.38 21.89 -11.28
C LYS A 220 -3.95 20.79 -12.16
N ASP A 221 -5.14 21.05 -12.68
CA ASP A 221 -5.83 20.21 -13.66
C ASP A 221 -6.03 18.76 -13.19
N ILE A 222 -6.28 18.58 -11.88
CA ILE A 222 -6.58 17.26 -11.30
C ILE A 222 -7.93 16.79 -11.87
N PRO A 223 -8.00 15.63 -12.54
CA PRO A 223 -9.23 15.05 -13.05
C PRO A 223 -10.35 14.97 -12.00
N SER A 224 -11.61 15.04 -12.45
CA SER A 224 -12.77 15.21 -11.55
C SER A 224 -13.28 13.89 -10.93
N ASN A 225 -12.88 12.76 -11.51
CA ASN A 225 -13.29 11.43 -11.07
C ASN A 225 -12.20 10.39 -11.39
N PHE A 226 -12.38 9.17 -10.86
CA PHE A 226 -11.41 8.09 -11.02
C PHE A 226 -11.20 7.68 -12.49
N LYS A 227 -12.24 7.71 -13.32
CA LYS A 227 -12.14 7.29 -14.72
C LYS A 227 -11.25 8.25 -15.52
N GLU A 228 -11.50 9.56 -15.39
CA GLU A 228 -10.65 10.59 -16.01
C GLU A 228 -9.22 10.54 -15.46
N MET A 229 -9.04 10.25 -14.16
CA MET A 229 -7.72 10.05 -13.56
C MET A 229 -6.97 8.87 -14.18
N GLN A 230 -7.66 7.75 -14.44
CA GLN A 230 -7.09 6.59 -15.10
C GLN A 230 -6.71 6.90 -16.57
N ASP A 231 -7.57 7.63 -17.28
CA ASP A 231 -7.31 8.03 -18.66
C ASP A 231 -6.09 8.98 -18.74
N PHE A 232 -5.98 9.96 -17.83
CA PHE A 232 -4.79 10.80 -17.70
C PHE A 232 -3.54 9.98 -17.38
N TYR A 233 -3.63 9.05 -16.42
CA TYR A 233 -2.51 8.21 -16.01
C TYR A 233 -1.91 7.42 -17.18
N GLU A 234 -2.77 6.78 -17.99
CA GLU A 234 -2.33 5.98 -19.12
C GLU A 234 -1.76 6.86 -20.23
N HIS A 235 -2.44 7.96 -20.57
CA HIS A 235 -1.98 8.90 -21.60
C HIS A 235 -0.63 9.54 -21.24
N TYR A 236 -0.48 10.01 -20.00
CA TYR A 236 0.80 10.55 -19.54
C TYR A 236 1.89 9.48 -19.63
N ALA A 237 1.61 8.23 -19.24
CA ALA A 237 2.58 7.16 -19.29
C ALA A 237 2.99 6.80 -20.72
N GLU A 238 2.07 6.82 -21.69
CA GLU A 238 2.38 6.61 -23.11
C GLU A 238 3.32 7.69 -23.66
N GLU A 239 3.10 8.95 -23.30
CA GLU A 239 3.93 10.07 -23.74
C GLU A 239 5.27 10.16 -22.99
N ASN A 240 5.28 9.74 -21.71
CA ASN A 240 6.36 10.06 -20.77
C ASN A 240 7.07 8.86 -20.15
N VAL A 241 6.71 7.62 -20.42
CA VAL A 241 7.54 6.49 -20.02
C VAL A 241 8.49 6.14 -21.16
N ARG A 242 9.79 6.29 -20.92
CA ARG A 242 10.83 5.99 -21.90
C ARG A 242 12.13 5.61 -21.23
N ASN A 243 12.93 4.83 -21.93
CA ASN A 243 14.24 4.46 -21.44
C ASN A 243 15.18 5.67 -21.34
N ALA A 244 15.87 5.80 -20.21
CA ALA A 244 16.94 6.76 -20.02
C ALA A 244 17.99 6.18 -19.05
N SER A 245 19.23 6.68 -19.18
CA SER A 245 20.36 6.26 -18.34
C SER A 245 20.11 6.50 -16.84
N THR A 246 19.30 7.50 -16.50
CA THR A 246 18.94 7.83 -15.11
C THR A 246 17.93 6.87 -14.48
N ASN A 247 17.16 6.13 -15.27
CA ASN A 247 16.11 5.26 -14.75
C ASN A 247 16.70 4.13 -13.89
N TRP A 248 17.70 3.42 -14.43
CA TRP A 248 18.38 2.36 -13.68
C TRP A 248 19.24 2.91 -12.55
N ALA A 249 19.82 4.11 -12.73
CA ALA A 249 20.66 4.76 -11.72
C ALA A 249 19.92 5.06 -10.41
N VAL A 250 18.60 5.34 -10.47
CA VAL A 250 17.76 5.50 -9.27
C VAL A 250 17.13 4.17 -8.80
N ALA A 251 16.77 3.28 -9.72
CA ALA A 251 16.14 2.00 -9.40
C ALA A 251 17.10 1.04 -8.69
N ALA A 252 18.34 0.91 -9.16
CA ALA A 252 19.28 -0.09 -8.69
C ALA A 252 19.63 0.04 -7.19
N PRO A 253 19.94 1.23 -6.64
CA PRO A 253 20.19 1.39 -5.21
C PRO A 253 18.99 0.97 -4.33
N THR A 254 17.77 1.26 -4.79
CA THR A 254 16.53 0.86 -4.10
C THR A 254 16.41 -0.66 -4.02
N LEU A 255 16.67 -1.37 -5.13
CA LEU A 255 16.63 -2.83 -5.17
C LEU A 255 17.77 -3.47 -4.39
N GLN A 256 18.98 -2.90 -4.45
CA GLN A 256 20.13 -3.38 -3.70
C GLN A 256 19.92 -3.26 -2.19
N TYR A 257 19.21 -2.22 -1.75
CA TYR A 257 18.90 -2.03 -0.33
C TYR A 257 18.06 -3.18 0.25
N LEU A 258 17.16 -3.79 -0.55
CA LEU A 258 16.38 -4.96 -0.13
C LEU A 258 17.26 -6.19 0.19
N LEU A 259 18.50 -6.19 -0.29
CA LEU A 259 19.48 -7.26 -0.11
C LEU A 259 20.58 -6.88 0.88
N ASN A 260 20.45 -5.73 1.55
CA ASN A 260 21.44 -5.21 2.48
C ASN A 260 21.61 -6.15 3.69
N GLY A 261 22.84 -6.36 4.14
CA GLY A 261 23.19 -7.30 5.21
C GLY A 261 23.53 -8.73 4.75
N LEU A 262 23.41 -9.04 3.46
CA LEU A 262 23.86 -10.32 2.90
C LEU A 262 25.32 -10.25 2.39
N PRO A 263 26.09 -11.36 2.44
CA PRO A 263 27.39 -11.44 1.77
C PRO A 263 27.29 -11.07 0.28
N ILE A 264 28.27 -10.33 -0.24
CA ILE A 264 28.25 -9.74 -1.61
C ILE A 264 27.93 -10.79 -2.69
N CYS A 265 28.50 -11.99 -2.60
CA CYS A 265 28.25 -13.07 -3.56
C CYS A 265 26.77 -13.52 -3.59
N ILE A 266 26.13 -13.55 -2.42
CA ILE A 266 24.71 -13.92 -2.27
C ILE A 266 23.83 -12.76 -2.74
N ALA A 267 24.12 -11.54 -2.30
CA ALA A 267 23.41 -10.33 -2.71
C ALA A 267 23.41 -10.17 -4.24
N ASN A 268 24.57 -10.33 -4.90
CA ASN A 268 24.67 -10.22 -6.35
C ASN A 268 23.86 -11.30 -7.10
N ARG A 269 23.82 -12.53 -6.58
CA ARG A 269 23.02 -13.61 -7.18
C ARG A 269 21.53 -13.36 -7.02
N LEU A 270 21.11 -12.91 -5.84
CA LEU A 270 19.72 -12.54 -5.57
C LEU A 270 19.29 -11.33 -6.40
N LEU A 271 20.14 -10.30 -6.54
CA LEU A 271 19.84 -9.13 -7.36
C LEU A 271 19.60 -9.52 -8.83
N LYS A 272 20.42 -10.41 -9.39
CA LYS A 272 20.17 -10.96 -10.73
C LYS A 272 18.80 -11.65 -10.79
N GLY A 273 18.46 -12.47 -9.80
CA GLY A 273 17.15 -13.10 -9.67
C GLY A 273 16.01 -12.08 -9.63
N VAL A 274 16.16 -11.01 -8.85
CA VAL A 274 15.19 -9.90 -8.76
C VAL A 274 15.03 -9.22 -10.12
N ILE A 275 16.13 -8.90 -10.83
CA ILE A 275 16.09 -8.31 -12.17
C ILE A 275 15.32 -9.19 -13.16
N TYR A 276 15.53 -10.51 -13.13
CA TYR A 276 14.78 -11.46 -13.96
C TYR A 276 13.31 -11.59 -13.56
N PHE A 277 12.98 -11.35 -12.29
CA PHE A 277 11.62 -11.46 -11.76
C PHE A 277 10.80 -10.18 -11.94
N LEU A 278 11.43 -8.99 -11.91
CA LEU A 278 10.74 -7.70 -11.99
C LEU A 278 9.77 -7.54 -13.18
N PRO A 279 10.09 -8.03 -14.40
CA PRO A 279 9.13 -8.01 -15.51
C PRO A 279 7.80 -8.74 -15.22
N SER A 280 7.78 -9.69 -14.28
CA SER A 280 6.54 -10.39 -13.88
C SER A 280 5.60 -9.56 -12.99
N VAL A 281 6.10 -8.46 -12.41
CA VAL A 281 5.30 -7.54 -11.57
C VAL A 281 5.03 -6.20 -12.26
N LEU A 282 5.83 -5.81 -13.25
CA LEU A 282 5.73 -4.53 -13.94
C LEU A 282 4.86 -4.64 -15.20
N HIS A 283 4.27 -3.51 -15.60
CA HIS A 283 3.69 -3.40 -16.93
C HIS A 283 4.80 -3.55 -18.00
N PRO A 284 4.54 -4.16 -19.17
CA PRO A 284 5.57 -4.35 -20.20
C PRO A 284 6.29 -3.05 -20.61
N ARG A 285 5.54 -1.94 -20.72
CA ARG A 285 6.09 -0.59 -20.97
C ARG A 285 7.12 -0.18 -19.91
N ASP A 286 6.79 -0.40 -18.64
CA ASP A 286 7.61 0.00 -17.50
C ASP A 286 8.89 -0.82 -17.43
N ALA A 287 8.78 -2.14 -17.68
CA ALA A 287 9.93 -3.03 -17.76
C ALA A 287 10.88 -2.64 -18.91
N ALA A 288 10.32 -2.30 -20.08
CA ALA A 288 11.10 -1.82 -21.22
C ALA A 288 11.81 -0.50 -20.91
N ALA A 289 11.16 0.43 -20.21
CA ALA A 289 11.79 1.70 -19.82
C ALA A 289 12.97 1.54 -18.84
N LEU A 290 13.09 0.39 -18.17
CA LEU A 290 14.24 0.04 -17.32
C LEU A 290 15.30 -0.81 -18.03
N ASN A 291 15.11 -1.15 -19.31
CA ASN A 291 15.90 -2.16 -20.02
C ASN A 291 15.98 -3.50 -19.26
N LEU A 292 14.88 -3.90 -18.63
CA LEU A 292 14.80 -5.21 -17.99
C LEU A 292 14.69 -6.32 -19.04
N PRO A 293 15.08 -7.56 -18.69
CA PRO A 293 14.92 -8.69 -19.60
C PRO A 293 13.45 -8.93 -19.96
N VAL A 294 13.22 -9.66 -21.05
CA VAL A 294 11.88 -10.12 -21.43
C VAL A 294 11.25 -10.93 -20.30
N GLU A 295 9.96 -10.72 -20.10
CA GLU A 295 9.17 -11.41 -19.08
C GLU A 295 9.34 -12.94 -19.14
N ASN A 296 9.66 -13.52 -17.99
CA ASN A 296 9.60 -14.96 -17.82
C ASN A 296 8.17 -15.38 -17.43
N LYS A 297 7.43 -15.93 -18.41
CA LYS A 297 6.04 -16.38 -18.23
C LYS A 297 5.87 -17.41 -17.10
N THR A 298 6.88 -18.20 -16.79
CA THR A 298 6.84 -19.15 -15.66
C THR A 298 6.86 -18.40 -14.33
N CYS A 299 7.74 -17.40 -14.17
CA CYS A 299 7.78 -16.55 -12.99
C CYS A 299 6.45 -15.81 -12.79
N THR A 300 5.87 -15.26 -13.87
CA THR A 300 4.57 -14.59 -13.82
C THR A 300 3.46 -15.53 -13.39
N ARG A 301 3.38 -16.73 -13.99
CA ARG A 301 2.39 -17.74 -13.58
C ARG A 301 2.53 -18.15 -12.11
N ILE A 302 3.76 -18.32 -11.62
CA ILE A 302 4.00 -18.65 -10.21
C ILE A 302 3.52 -17.51 -9.31
N LEU A 303 3.87 -16.27 -9.63
CA LEU A 303 3.42 -15.08 -8.90
C LEU A 303 1.89 -14.98 -8.87
N GLU A 304 1.26 -15.01 -10.04
CA GLU A 304 -0.19 -14.86 -10.18
C GLU A 304 -0.91 -16.01 -9.46
N THR A 305 -0.48 -17.26 -9.65
CA THR A 305 -1.04 -18.41 -8.93
C THR A 305 -0.91 -18.22 -7.42
N SER A 306 0.25 -17.78 -6.93
CA SER A 306 0.48 -17.53 -5.50
C SER A 306 -0.46 -16.44 -4.95
N LEU A 307 -0.64 -15.34 -5.68
CA LEU A 307 -1.55 -14.26 -5.31
C LEU A 307 -3.01 -14.70 -5.35
N PHE A 308 -3.44 -15.44 -6.36
CA PHE A 308 -4.80 -15.97 -6.45
C PHE A 308 -5.09 -17.03 -5.38
N THR A 309 -4.14 -17.92 -5.09
CA THR A 309 -4.25 -18.88 -3.98
C THR A 309 -4.33 -18.16 -2.64
N ARG A 310 -3.50 -17.12 -2.43
CA ARG A 310 -3.61 -16.25 -1.25
C ARG A 310 -4.99 -15.62 -1.15
N ALA A 311 -5.49 -15.02 -2.24
CA ALA A 311 -6.80 -14.36 -2.27
C ALA A 311 -7.93 -15.35 -1.95
N PHE A 312 -7.90 -16.56 -2.52
CA PHE A 312 -8.84 -17.63 -2.21
C PHE A 312 -8.80 -18.03 -0.73
N PHE A 313 -7.61 -18.26 -0.18
CA PHE A 313 -7.44 -18.62 1.23
C PHE A 313 -7.92 -17.50 2.17
N ILE A 314 -7.59 -16.25 1.85
CA ILE A 314 -8.08 -15.08 2.60
C ILE A 314 -9.62 -15.03 2.57
N ARG A 315 -10.24 -15.23 1.40
CA ARG A 315 -11.69 -15.16 1.22
C ARG A 315 -12.45 -16.18 2.06
N HIS A 316 -11.95 -17.42 2.10
CA HIS A 316 -12.71 -18.56 2.59
C HIS A 316 -12.20 -19.12 3.92
N CYS A 317 -10.91 -19.02 4.18
CA CYS A 317 -10.27 -19.70 5.30
C CYS A 317 -9.83 -18.76 6.43
N MET A 318 -9.82 -17.44 6.22
CA MET A 318 -9.36 -16.48 7.22
C MET A 318 -10.47 -15.53 7.69
N LEU A 319 -10.68 -15.44 9.00
CA LEU A 319 -11.47 -14.38 9.62
C LEU A 319 -10.92 -12.99 9.26
N PRO A 320 -11.78 -11.96 9.14
CA PRO A 320 -11.33 -10.61 8.80
C PRO A 320 -10.53 -9.97 9.94
N ARG A 321 -9.73 -8.97 9.59
CA ARG A 321 -8.91 -8.23 10.55
C ARG A 321 -9.80 -7.39 11.47
N GLN A 322 -9.51 -7.42 12.77
CA GLN A 322 -10.28 -6.64 13.77
C GLN A 322 -9.73 -5.22 13.96
N ARG A 323 -8.40 -5.06 13.92
CA ARG A 323 -7.70 -3.79 14.13
C ARG A 323 -7.18 -3.20 12.81
N LEU A 324 -7.04 -1.88 12.79
CA LEU A 324 -6.37 -1.17 11.70
C LEU A 324 -4.86 -1.47 11.71
N VAL A 325 -4.26 -1.54 10.54
CA VAL A 325 -2.82 -1.57 10.31
C VAL A 325 -2.39 -0.15 9.99
N LEU A 326 -1.81 0.53 10.97
CA LEU A 326 -1.39 1.92 10.86
C LEU A 326 0.12 2.01 11.06
N ARG A 327 0.81 2.66 10.12
CA ARG A 327 2.26 2.85 10.20
C ARG A 327 2.65 3.86 11.28
N THR A 328 1.78 4.83 11.55
CA THR A 328 1.99 5.95 12.47
C THR A 328 1.12 5.77 13.72
N SER A 329 1.69 5.84 14.92
CA SER A 329 0.94 5.76 16.18
C SER A 329 0.20 7.06 16.53
N PHE A 330 -0.85 6.94 17.35
CA PHE A 330 -1.54 8.10 17.93
C PHE A 330 -0.69 8.82 18.97
N ASP A 331 -0.11 8.05 19.89
CA ASP A 331 0.68 8.54 21.02
C ASP A 331 2.15 8.74 20.64
N VAL A 332 2.79 9.71 21.30
CA VAL A 332 4.22 9.99 21.21
C VAL A 332 4.97 9.28 22.34
N ASN A 333 6.27 9.09 22.18
CA ASN A 333 7.12 8.58 23.26
C ASN A 333 7.39 9.67 24.33
N GLN A 334 8.16 9.30 25.37
CA GLN A 334 8.53 10.20 26.48
C GLN A 334 9.32 11.45 26.03
N GLU A 335 9.99 11.40 24.88
CA GLU A 335 10.71 12.54 24.28
C GLU A 335 9.80 13.41 23.38
N GLY A 336 8.51 13.09 23.29
CA GLY A 336 7.56 13.77 22.43
C GLY A 336 7.76 13.48 20.93
N LYS A 337 8.34 12.32 20.58
CA LYS A 337 8.54 11.88 19.19
C LYS A 337 7.49 10.86 18.76
N ASN A 338 7.13 10.90 17.49
CA ASN A 338 6.24 9.91 16.87
C ASN A 338 6.99 8.59 16.71
N VAL A 339 6.38 7.47 17.08
CA VAL A 339 7.01 6.15 16.93
C VAL A 339 6.23 5.35 15.89
N PRO A 340 6.91 4.70 14.92
CA PRO A 340 6.19 3.88 13.99
C PRO A 340 5.51 2.69 14.67
N GLY A 341 4.26 2.40 14.28
CA GLY A 341 3.45 1.31 14.84
C GLY A 341 3.97 -0.09 14.47
N TYR A 342 4.70 -0.20 13.36
CA TYR A 342 5.48 -1.36 12.95
C TYR A 342 6.62 -0.90 12.06
N PHE A 343 7.64 -1.73 11.85
CA PHE A 343 8.76 -1.47 10.95
C PHE A 343 8.58 -2.29 9.67
N ALA A 344 8.50 -1.62 8.52
CA ALA A 344 8.34 -2.28 7.23
C ALA A 344 9.67 -2.92 6.80
N ASN A 345 9.59 -4.10 6.17
CA ASN A 345 10.72 -4.78 5.51
C ASN A 345 11.98 -4.97 6.40
N GLY A 346 11.82 -5.06 7.72
CA GLY A 346 12.95 -5.22 8.66
C GLY A 346 13.86 -3.99 8.79
N VAL A 347 13.40 -2.83 8.32
CA VAL A 347 14.13 -1.55 8.37
C VAL A 347 13.81 -0.83 9.66
N TYR A 348 14.82 -0.65 10.51
CA TYR A 348 14.63 -0.07 11.84
C TYR A 348 15.30 1.30 12.01
N ILE A 349 14.96 2.25 11.15
CA ILE A 349 15.60 3.58 11.14
C ILE A 349 15.08 4.43 12.32
N TYR A 350 13.76 4.52 12.50
CA TYR A 350 13.15 5.37 13.53
C TYR A 350 12.76 4.61 14.81
N LYS A 351 13.62 3.73 15.33
CA LYS A 351 13.38 2.98 16.59
C LYS A 351 13.08 3.89 17.78
N LYS A 352 13.76 5.04 17.85
CA LYS A 352 13.62 6.03 18.92
C LYS A 352 12.56 7.09 18.61
N GLY A 353 11.79 6.89 17.54
CA GLY A 353 10.83 7.84 17.02
C GLY A 353 11.45 8.93 16.12
N TYR A 354 10.58 9.75 15.53
CA TYR A 354 10.88 10.84 14.61
C TYR A 354 10.02 12.06 14.93
N ARG A 355 10.48 13.23 14.48
CA ARG A 355 9.62 14.41 14.24
C ARG A 355 9.36 14.55 12.75
N ILE A 356 8.20 15.08 12.37
CA ILE A 356 7.87 15.24 10.94
C ILE A 356 8.91 16.14 10.25
N SER A 357 9.38 17.18 10.93
CA SER A 357 10.47 18.06 10.47
C SER A 357 11.80 17.34 10.17
N GLU A 358 12.03 16.15 10.74
CA GLU A 358 13.26 15.36 10.52
C GLU A 358 13.19 14.46 9.28
N LEU A 359 11.98 14.27 8.72
CA LEU A 359 11.76 13.43 7.55
C LEU A 359 12.16 14.17 6.27
N GLY A 360 12.82 13.46 5.37
CA GLY A 360 13.36 14.01 4.13
C GLY A 360 14.79 14.57 4.28
N PRO A 361 15.34 15.17 3.20
CA PRO A 361 16.71 15.66 3.21
C PRO A 361 16.91 16.81 4.21
N SER A 362 18.04 16.79 4.92
CA SER A 362 18.42 17.87 5.84
C SER A 362 18.72 19.18 5.08
N ASP A 363 18.50 20.32 5.75
CA ASP A 363 18.65 21.66 5.14
C ASP A 363 20.08 21.97 4.68
N HIS A 364 21.07 21.20 5.14
CA HIS A 364 22.45 21.29 4.66
C HIS A 364 22.67 20.77 3.23
N SER A 365 21.66 20.15 2.60
CA SER A 365 21.68 19.75 1.18
C SER A 365 21.79 20.94 0.19
N ARG A 366 21.64 22.20 0.65
CA ARG A 366 21.87 23.44 -0.12
C ARG A 366 23.19 23.51 -0.90
N LYS A 367 24.23 22.75 -0.52
CA LYS A 367 25.55 22.86 -1.17
C LYS A 367 25.73 22.04 -2.45
N ALA A 368 24.77 21.21 -2.84
CA ALA A 368 24.85 20.46 -4.10
C ALA A 368 24.02 21.14 -5.21
N SER A 369 24.68 22.08 -5.89
CA SER A 369 24.47 22.54 -7.27
C SER A 369 23.08 23.12 -7.65
N GLY A 370 22.98 24.45 -7.59
CA GLY A 370 22.05 25.25 -8.40
C GLY A 370 22.39 25.30 -9.90
N ARG A 371 22.98 24.22 -10.46
CA ARG A 371 23.20 24.03 -11.90
C ARG A 371 22.99 22.57 -12.23
N CYS A 372 22.21 22.32 -13.29
CA CYS A 372 22.11 21.02 -13.93
C CYS A 372 23.53 20.57 -14.33
N PRO A 373 24.04 19.41 -13.87
CA PRO A 373 25.33 18.90 -14.34
C PRO A 373 25.30 18.40 -15.80
N PHE A 374 24.16 18.58 -16.49
CA PHE A 374 23.93 18.18 -17.88
C PHE A 374 23.24 19.27 -18.70
N SER A 375 23.40 20.55 -18.35
CA SER A 375 23.07 21.67 -19.27
C SER A 375 24.14 21.81 -20.35
#